data_AF-M2AUD2-F1
#
_entry.id   AF-M2AUD2-F1
#
_cell.length_a   1.000
_cell.length_b   1.000
_cell.length_c   1.000
_cell.angle_alpha   90.00
_cell.angle_beta   90.00
_cell.angle_gamma   90.00
#
_symmetry.space_group_name_H-M   'P 1'
#
loop_
_entity.id
_entity.type
_entity.pdbx_description
1 polymer ?
#
loop_
_entity_poly.entity_id
_entity_poly.type
_entity_poly.pdbx_seq_one_letter_code
_entity_poly.pdbx_strand_id
1 'polypeptide(L)' 'MTEAANSRIPPEEMLMAILKHGRGEWGDISDEDRAANSVALNRSLRVVSQCRASNGTRFWIITEHDRSHTTILLPNEY' A
#
# COMPACT_ATOMS: atom_id res chain seq x y z
N MET A 1 -9.02 -1.76 6.38
CA MET A 1 -9.28 -2.54 5.14
C MET A 1 -10.76 -2.41 4.82
N THR A 2 -11.12 -2.12 3.57
CA THR A 2 -12.52 -2.03 3.15
C THR A 2 -13.09 -3.42 2.82
N GLU A 3 -14.40 -3.58 2.94
CA GLU A 3 -15.08 -4.84 2.55
C GLU A 3 -14.87 -5.15 1.06
N ALA A 4 -14.86 -4.11 0.22
CA ALA A 4 -14.62 -4.24 -1.21
C ALA A 4 -13.23 -4.80 -1.52
N ALA A 5 -12.18 -4.31 -0.85
CA ALA A 5 -10.82 -4.83 -1.01
C ALA A 5 -10.72 -6.31 -0.58
N ASN A 6 -11.31 -6.67 0.56
CA ASN A 6 -11.30 -8.04 1.07
C ASN A 6 -12.02 -9.04 0.14
N SER A 7 -13.04 -8.58 -0.59
CA SER A 7 -13.77 -9.43 -1.55
C SER A 7 -13.02 -9.66 -2.87
N ARG A 8 -12.07 -8.78 -3.22
CA ARG A 8 -11.42 -8.76 -4.55
C ARG A 8 -9.97 -9.20 -4.55
N ILE A 9 -9.30 -9.17 -3.39
CA ILE A 9 -7.89 -9.47 -3.27
C ILE A 9 -7.76 -10.74 -2.41
N PRO A 10 -7.08 -11.80 -2.89
CA PRO A 10 -6.85 -12.99 -2.07
C PRO A 10 -6.11 -12.62 -0.77
N PRO A 11 -6.53 -13.14 0.41
CA PRO A 11 -5.93 -12.76 1.70
C PRO A 11 -4.41 -12.94 1.79
N GLU A 12 -3.88 -13.99 1.15
CA GLU A 12 -2.43 -14.24 1.08
C GLU A 12 -1.70 -13.11 0.34
N GLU A 13 -2.28 -12.62 -0.76
CA GLU A 13 -1.70 -11.52 -1.54
C GLU A 13 -1.78 -10.19 -0.79
N MET A 14 -2.84 -9.97 0.01
CA MET A 14 -2.94 -8.81 0.90
C MET A 14 -1.82 -8.81 1.93
N LEU A 15 -1.60 -9.95 2.59
CA LEU A 15 -0.54 -10.11 3.59
C LEU A 15 0.85 -9.91 2.98
N MET A 16 1.09 -10.52 1.82
CA MET A 16 2.36 -10.37 1.10
C MET A 16 2.60 -8.92 0.68
N ALA A 17 1.57 -8.20 0.24
CA ALA A 17 1.68 -6.80 -0.12
C ALA A 17 1.97 -5.90 1.10
N ILE A 18 1.39 -6.19 2.28
CA ILE A 18 1.71 -5.50 3.53
C ILE A 18 3.18 -5.72 3.92
N LEU A 19 3.67 -6.97 3.84
CA LEU A 19 5.07 -7.28 4.16
C LEU A 19 6.04 -6.55 3.23
N LYS A 20 5.74 -6.49 1.92
CA LYS A 20 6.50 -5.73 0.94
C LYS A 20 6.49 -4.23 1.24
N HIS A 21 5.32 -3.66 1.54
CA HIS A 21 5.19 -2.25 1.93
C HIS A 21 6.10 -1.89 3.12
N GLY A 22 6.11 -2.74 4.16
CA GLY A 22 6.98 -2.55 5.33
C GLY A 22 8.48 -2.67 5.06
N ARG A 23 8.87 -3.38 3.98
CA ARG A 23 10.27 -3.52 3.54
C ARG A 23 10.74 -2.41 2.59
N GLY A 24 9.86 -1.49 2.23
CA GLY A 24 10.15 -0.46 1.21
C GLY A 24 9.93 -0.94 -0.23
N GLU A 25 9.36 -2.13 -0.42
CA GLU A 25 8.95 -2.63 -1.73
C GLU A 25 7.56 -2.08 -2.08
N TRP A 26 7.50 -0.82 -2.51
CA TRP A 26 6.22 -0.10 -2.70
C TRP A 26 5.47 -0.41 -4.00
N GLY A 27 5.93 -1.39 -4.76
CA GLY A 27 5.30 -1.87 -5.98
C GLY A 27 5.37 -0.87 -7.14
N ASP A 28 4.24 -0.68 -7.84
CA ASP A 28 4.13 0.04 -9.13
C ASP A 28 3.90 1.55 -8.91
N ILE A 29 4.86 2.21 -8.26
CA ILE A 29 4.86 3.68 -8.07
C ILE A 29 6.05 4.31 -8.81
N SER A 30 5.95 5.60 -9.11
CA SER A 30 7.03 6.34 -9.77
C SER A 30 8.28 6.43 -8.89
N ASP A 31 9.44 6.69 -9.48
CA ASP A 31 10.67 6.90 -8.70
C ASP A 31 10.58 8.13 -7.79
N GLU A 32 9.83 9.15 -8.20
CA GLU A 32 9.50 10.32 -7.39
C GLU A 32 8.69 9.92 -6.15
N ASP A 33 7.68 9.08 -6.31
CA ASP A 33 6.88 8.57 -5.18
C ASP A 33 7.71 7.67 -4.26
N ARG A 34 8.64 6.86 -4.79
CA ARG A 34 9.59 6.10 -3.96
C ARG A 34 10.49 7.03 -3.16
N ALA A 35 11.01 8.09 -3.77
CA ALA A 35 11.81 9.07 -3.07
C ALA A 35 10.97 9.78 -1.98
N ALA A 36 9.72 10.14 -2.29
CA ALA A 36 8.79 10.73 -1.33
C ALA A 36 8.51 9.80 -0.14
N ASN A 37 8.26 8.51 -0.39
CA ASN A 37 8.11 7.52 0.66
C ASN A 37 9.38 7.37 1.52
N SER A 38 10.56 7.41 0.90
CA SER A 38 11.84 7.31 1.62
C SER A 38 12.04 8.51 2.56
N VAL A 39 11.64 9.71 2.11
CA VAL A 39 11.62 10.91 2.96
C VAL A 39 10.55 10.79 4.05
N ALA A 40 9.39 10.24 3.72
CA ALA A 40 8.27 10.05 4.64
C ALA A 40 8.61 9.13 5.82
N LEU A 41 9.51 8.15 5.63
CA LEU A 41 10.03 7.32 6.71
C LEU A 41 10.76 8.13 7.79
N ASN A 42 11.51 9.17 7.40
CA ASN A 42 12.29 10.00 8.32
C ASN A 42 11.50 11.18 8.88
N ARG A 43 10.49 11.66 8.15
CA ARG A 43 9.70 12.85 8.49
C ARG A 43 8.34 12.53 9.12
N SER A 44 8.09 11.26 9.45
CA SER A 44 6.80 10.77 9.93
C SER A 44 5.65 11.28 9.06
N LEU A 45 5.76 11.11 7.74
CA LEU A 45 4.69 11.38 6.78
C LEU A 45 4.06 10.07 6.33
N ARG A 46 2.87 10.12 5.74
CA ARG A 46 2.21 8.91 5.20
C ARG A 46 3.09 8.21 4.15
N VAL A 47 3.03 6.89 4.12
CA VAL A 47 3.73 6.03 3.15
C VAL A 47 2.70 5.32 2.30
N VAL A 48 2.93 5.24 1.00
CA VAL A 48 1.96 4.68 0.04
C VAL A 48 2.61 3.62 -0.86
N SER A 49 2.01 2.43 -0.96
CA SER A 49 2.33 1.46 -2.02
C SER A 49 1.19 1.35 -3.02
N GLN A 50 1.54 1.12 -4.28
CA GLN A 50 0.61 0.60 -5.29
C GLN A 50 0.93 -0.87 -5.57
N CYS A 51 -0.08 -1.72 -5.48
CA CYS A 51 0.05 -3.16 -5.70
C CYS A 51 -0.97 -3.65 -6.72
N ARG A 52 -0.68 -4.81 -7.31
CA ARG A 52 -1.58 -5.51 -8.22
C ARG A 52 -1.66 -6.97 -7.81
N ALA A 53 -2.88 -7.44 -7.60
CA ALA A 53 -3.16 -8.84 -7.33
C ALA A 53 -2.99 -9.69 -8.59
N SER A 54 -2.86 -11.00 -8.42
CA SER A 54 -2.73 -11.98 -9.52
C SER A 54 -3.91 -11.93 -10.49
N ASN A 55 -5.11 -11.61 -9.99
CA ASN A 55 -6.33 -11.43 -10.78
C ASN A 55 -6.41 -10.07 -11.51
N GLY A 56 -5.35 -9.25 -11.46
CA GLY A 56 -5.27 -7.94 -12.09
C GLY A 56 -5.87 -6.79 -11.27
N THR A 57 -6.45 -7.06 -10.09
CA THR A 57 -7.00 -6.01 -9.22
C THR A 57 -5.87 -5.13 -8.72
N ARG A 58 -5.92 -3.84 -9.07
CA ARG A 58 -5.05 -2.81 -8.49
C ARG A 58 -5.58 -2.41 -7.12
N PHE A 59 -4.67 -2.10 -6.19
CA PHE A 59 -5.01 -1.60 -4.87
C PHE A 59 -3.85 -0.81 -4.27
N TRP A 60 -4.17 -0.02 -3.26
CA TRP A 60 -3.24 0.81 -2.51
C TRP A 60 -3.06 0.28 -1.10
N ILE A 61 -1.85 0.45 -0.56
CA ILE A 61 -1.56 0.28 0.87
C ILE A 61 -1.06 1.61 1.39
N ILE A 62 -1.74 2.16 2.39
CA ILE A 62 -1.41 3.44 3.00
C ILE A 62 -1.10 3.19 4.46
N THR A 63 0.07 3.61 4.91
CA THR A 63 0.38 3.69 6.33
C THR A 63 0.42 5.15 6.75
N GLU A 64 -0.38 5.49 7.76
CA GLU A 64 -0.51 6.85 8.26
C GLU A 64 0.82 7.38 8.83
N HIS A 65 0.90 8.71 8.92
CA HIS A 65 2.10 9.47 9.27
C HIS A 65 2.69 9.06 10.64
N ASP A 66 1.83 8.70 11.59
CA ASP A 66 2.13 8.20 12.93
C ASP A 66 2.29 6.67 13.01
N ARG A 67 2.15 5.96 11.88
CA ARG A 67 2.18 4.50 11.76
C ARG A 67 1.10 3.78 12.58
N SER A 68 0.07 4.48 13.04
CA SER A 68 -0.98 3.87 13.88
C SER A 68 -1.94 2.99 13.07
N HIS A 69 -2.09 3.28 11.77
CA HIS A 69 -2.99 2.57 10.88
C HIS A 69 -2.34 2.27 9.54
N THR A 70 -2.56 1.03 9.07
CA THR A 70 -2.28 0.61 7.69
C THR A 70 -3.58 0.17 7.04
N THR A 71 -3.95 0.81 5.94
CA THR A 71 -5.21 0.58 5.23
C THR A 71 -4.96 0.10 3.82
N ILE A 72 -5.70 -0.94 3.40
CA ILE A 72 -5.79 -1.41 2.02
C ILE A 72 -7.06 -0.84 1.39
N LEU A 73 -6.91 -0.20 0.22
CA LEU A 73 -7.98 0.47 -0.53
C LEU A 73 -7.92 0.09 -2.01
N LEU A 74 -9.07 -0.01 -2.67
CA LEU A 74 -9.15 -0.07 -4.13
C LEU A 74 -8.95 1.34 -4.75
N PRO A 75 -8.58 1.47 -6.04
CA PRO A 75 -8.32 2.76 -6.67
C PRO A 75 -9.51 3.73 -6.69
N ASN A 76 -10.74 3.22 -6.56
CA ASN A 76 -11.96 4.01 -6.46
C ASN A 76 -12.30 4.43 -5.02
N GLU A 77 -11.51 3.99 -4.04
CA GLU A 77 -11.64 4.33 -2.61
C GLU A 77 -10.51 5.26 -2.13
N TYR A 78 -9.55 5.56 -3.03
CA TYR A 78 -8.42 6.46 -2.79
C TYR A 78 -8.71 7.87 -3.31
#